data_AF-A0A1G6WYZ9-F1
#
_entry.id   AF-A0A1G6WYZ9-F1
#
_cell.length_a   1.000
_cell.length_b   1.000
_cell.length_c   1.000
_cell.angle_alpha   90.00
_cell.angle_beta   90.00
_cell.angle_gamma   90.00
#
_symmetry.space_group_name_H-M   'P 1'
#
loop_
_entity.id
_entity.type
_entity.pdbx_description
1 polymer ?
#
loop_
_entity_poly.entity_id
_entity_poly.type
_entity_poly.pdbx_seq_one_letter_code
_entity_poly.pdbx_strand_id
1 'polypeptide(L)'
;MEEFYIDVQLSRGIARLQVDEVPPEQWDMPFTPQFIIEFYNGKKFITLTLQLLHGKWYDRNTLLSDGDWHLQYFEADPNPCNSDYQSPLYQEEIDEIGQAISRHMIVMLSTYMGLFVPVFPKPEVN
;
A
#
# COMPACT_ATOMS: atom_id res chain seq x y z
N MET A 1 -5.10 -0.92 14.31
CA MET A 1 -5.17 -0.92 12.84
C MET A 1 -6.22 0.09 12.46
N GLU A 2 -5.84 1.10 11.68
CA GLU A 2 -6.81 1.98 11.04
C GLU A 2 -7.19 1.33 9.70
N GLU A 3 -8.44 0.92 9.59
CA GLU A 3 -9.02 0.42 8.35
C GLU A 3 -9.56 1.60 7.52
N PHE A 4 -9.40 1.53 6.20
CA PHE A 4 -10.02 2.49 5.29
C PHE A 4 -10.44 1.81 3.99
N TYR A 5 -11.25 2.51 3.20
CA TYR A 5 -11.78 1.98 1.94
C TYR A 5 -11.36 2.87 0.78
N ILE A 6 -10.97 2.23 -0.32
CA ILE A 6 -10.66 2.90 -1.59
C ILE A 6 -11.50 2.29 -2.71
N ASP A 7 -11.90 3.13 -3.66
CA ASP A 7 -12.55 2.70 -4.89
C ASP A 7 -11.53 2.85 -6.03
N VAL A 8 -11.28 1.78 -6.79
CA VAL A 8 -10.31 1.76 -7.90
C VAL A 8 -10.85 0.97 -9.09
N GLN A 9 -10.38 1.34 -10.28
CA GLN A 9 -10.79 0.78 -11.55
C GLN A 9 -9.91 -0.43 -11.90
N LEU A 10 -10.33 -1.62 -11.50
CA LEU A 10 -9.63 -2.84 -11.91
C LEU A 10 -9.97 -3.21 -13.36
N SER A 11 -9.22 -4.15 -13.94
CA SER A 11 -9.50 -4.73 -15.27
C SER A 11 -10.91 -5.30 -15.40
N ARG A 12 -11.48 -5.70 -14.26
CA ARG A 12 -12.82 -6.27 -14.08
C ARG A 12 -13.92 -5.25 -13.77
N GLY A 13 -13.60 -3.96 -13.69
CA GLY A 13 -14.52 -2.89 -13.30
C GLY A 13 -14.10 -2.18 -12.00
N ILE A 14 -14.93 -1.22 -11.58
CA ILE A 14 -14.74 -0.52 -10.31
C ILE A 14 -14.93 -1.51 -9.16
N ALA A 15 -13.94 -1.59 -8.28
CA ALA A 15 -13.97 -2.39 -7.08
C ALA A 15 -13.70 -1.51 -5.86
N ARG A 16 -14.45 -1.77 -4.78
CA ARG A 16 -14.15 -1.25 -3.45
C ARG A 16 -13.21 -2.22 -2.74
N LEU A 17 -12.06 -1.72 -2.31
CA LEU A 17 -11.12 -2.48 -1.50
C LEU A 17 -11.17 -1.96 -0.08
N GLN A 18 -11.19 -2.89 0.87
CA GLN A 18 -10.83 -2.61 2.25
C GLN A 18 -9.31 -2.64 2.34
N VAL A 19 -8.73 -1.67 3.04
CA VAL A 19 -7.29 -1.53 3.23
C VAL A 19 -6.99 -1.37 4.71
N ASP A 20 -6.07 -2.19 5.20
CA ASP A 20 -5.58 -2.18 6.56
C ASP A 20 -4.08 -1.88 6.57
N GLU A 21 -3.68 -0.81 7.26
CA GLU A 21 -2.27 -0.49 7.43
C GLU A 21 -1.60 -1.49 8.39
N VAL A 22 -0.51 -2.12 7.95
CA VAL A 22 0.29 -2.99 8.79
C VAL A 22 1.15 -2.11 9.73
N PRO A 23 1.13 -2.35 11.05
CA PRO A 23 1.96 -1.60 11.99
C PRO A 23 3.46 -1.71 11.66
N PRO A 24 4.27 -0.66 11.87
CA PRO A 24 5.70 -0.67 11.56
C PRO A 24 6.50 -1.80 12.21
N GLU A 25 6.06 -2.29 13.37
CA GLU A 25 6.70 -3.38 14.10
C GLU A 25 6.51 -4.75 13.42
N GLN A 26 5.57 -4.83 12.47
CA GLN A 26 5.20 -6.06 11.76
C GLN A 26 5.62 -6.05 10.28
N TRP A 27 6.28 -4.98 9.82
CA TRP A 27 6.78 -4.94 8.44
C TRP A 27 7.86 -6.01 8.25
N ASP A 28 7.79 -6.74 7.13
CA ASP A 28 8.82 -7.73 6.77
C ASP A 28 10.19 -7.05 6.55
N MET A 29 10.20 -5.78 6.12
CA MET A 29 11.41 -5.00 5.83
C MET A 29 11.36 -3.61 6.48
N PRO A 30 12.48 -3.10 7.01
CA PRO A 30 12.53 -1.78 7.59
C PRO A 30 12.23 -0.72 6.52
N PHE A 31 11.48 0.31 6.91
CA PHE A 31 11.09 1.43 6.03
C PHE A 31 10.34 1.00 4.75
N THR A 32 9.69 -0.16 4.78
CA THR A 32 8.86 -0.65 3.67
C THR A 32 7.42 -0.76 4.16
N PRO A 33 6.60 0.30 4.04
CA PRO A 33 5.21 0.28 4.47
C PRO A 33 4.44 -0.83 3.79
N GLN A 34 3.65 -1.57 4.57
CA GLN A 34 2.83 -2.68 4.10
C GLN A 34 1.35 -2.42 4.39
N PHE A 35 0.50 -2.85 3.47
CA PHE A 35 -0.94 -2.68 3.54
C PHE A 35 -1.62 -3.97 3.14
N ILE A 36 -2.51 -4.46 3.99
CA ILE A 36 -3.36 -5.61 3.65
C ILE A 36 -4.55 -5.06 2.88
N ILE A 37 -4.82 -5.64 1.71
CA ILE A 37 -5.96 -5.30 0.88
C ILE A 37 -6.91 -6.49 0.78
N GLU A 38 -8.20 -6.23 0.91
CA GLU A 38 -9.25 -7.24 0.81
C GLU A 38 -10.32 -6.80 -0.19
N PHE A 39 -10.65 -7.69 -1.13
CA PHE A 39 -11.69 -7.41 -2.12
C PHE A 39 -12.33 -8.66 -2.71
N TYR A 40 -13.54 -8.50 -3.24
CA TYR A 40 -14.25 -9.55 -3.96
C TYR A 40 -14.02 -9.43 -5.47
N ASN A 41 -13.49 -10.48 -6.09
CA ASN A 41 -13.14 -10.45 -7.52
C ASN A 41 -14.25 -10.94 -8.47
N GLY A 42 -15.46 -11.15 -7.95
CA GLY A 42 -16.58 -11.75 -8.69
C GLY A 42 -16.74 -13.26 -8.49
N LYS A 43 -15.69 -13.96 -8.03
CA LYS A 43 -15.71 -15.41 -7.75
C LYS A 43 -15.33 -15.75 -6.31
N LYS A 44 -14.35 -15.05 -5.75
CA LYS A 44 -13.83 -15.27 -4.40
C LYS A 44 -13.38 -13.95 -3.77
N PHE A 45 -13.32 -13.96 -2.44
CA PHE A 45 -12.59 -12.96 -1.70
C PHE A 45 -11.09 -13.20 -1.87
N ILE A 46 -10.36 -12.11 -2.06
CA ILE A 46 -8.92 -12.07 -2.22
C ILE A 46 -8.38 -11.15 -1.14
N THR A 47 -7.42 -11.66 -0.39
CA THR A 47 -6.62 -10.91 0.57
C THR A 47 -5.18 -10.92 0.10
N LEU A 48 -4.55 -9.76 0.00
CA LEU A 48 -3.14 -9.60 -0.42
C LEU A 48 -2.46 -8.60 0.49
N THR A 49 -1.13 -8.66 0.55
CA THR A 49 -0.33 -7.63 1.19
C THR A 49 0.41 -6.88 0.11
N LEU A 50 0.15 -5.58 -0.03
CA LEU A 50 0.93 -4.70 -0.88
C LEU A 50 2.00 -4.02 -0.06
N GLN A 51 3.17 -3.81 -0.66
CA GLN A 51 4.29 -3.14 -0.03
C GLN A 51 4.84 -2.04 -0.93
N LEU A 52 5.22 -0.92 -0.31
CA LEU A 52 5.85 0.21 -0.97
C LEU A 52 7.37 0.12 -0.76
N LEU A 53 8.09 -0.27 -1.81
CA LEU A 53 9.54 -0.44 -1.80
C LEU A 53 10.18 0.48 -2.84
N HIS A 54 11.10 1.35 -2.42
CA HIS A 54 11.80 2.30 -3.30
C HIS A 54 10.88 3.12 -4.22
N GLY A 55 9.69 3.51 -3.72
CA GLY A 55 8.71 4.30 -4.48
C GLY A 55 7.90 3.50 -5.50
N LYS A 56 8.00 2.17 -5.49
CA LYS A 56 7.21 1.26 -6.33
C LYS A 56 6.36 0.32 -5.48
N TRP A 57 5.18 0.00 -6.00
CA TRP A 57 4.22 -0.87 -5.34
C TRP A 57 4.37 -2.30 -5.82
N TYR A 58 4.40 -3.23 -4.87
CA TYR A 58 4.56 -4.65 -5.13
C TYR A 58 3.58 -5.45 -4.30
N ASP A 59 3.17 -6.60 -4.82
CA ASP A 59 2.64 -7.67 -4.00
C ASP A 59 3.78 -8.24 -3.15
N ARG A 60 3.57 -8.37 -1.84
CA ARG A 60 4.58 -8.90 -0.92
C ARG A 60 5.04 -10.29 -1.36
N ASN A 61 4.12 -11.14 -1.79
CA ASN A 61 4.41 -12.54 -2.09
C ASN A 61 5.11 -12.74 -3.44
N THR A 62 5.14 -11.72 -4.32
CA THR A 62 5.97 -11.79 -5.53
C THR A 62 7.45 -11.58 -5.23
N LEU A 63 7.77 -10.87 -4.13
CA LEU A 63 9.15 -10.57 -3.74
C LEU A 63 9.69 -11.48 -2.63
N LEU A 64 8.82 -11.94 -1.73
CA LEU A 64 9.21 -12.71 -0.56
C LEU A 64 8.50 -14.06 -0.54
N SER A 65 9.29 -15.13 -0.50
CA SER A 65 8.83 -16.48 -0.14
C SER A 65 8.62 -16.56 1.37
N ASP A 66 7.66 -17.36 1.82
CA ASP A 66 7.45 -17.58 3.25
C ASP A 66 8.69 -18.22 3.90
N GLY A 67 9.38 -17.44 4.74
CA GLY A 67 10.60 -17.86 5.45
C GLY A 67 11.89 -17.18 5.00
N ASP A 68 11.90 -16.52 3.83
CA ASP A 68 13.12 -16.05 3.15
C ASP A 68 13.33 -14.53 3.20
N TRP A 69 12.58 -13.82 4.05
CA TRP A 69 12.65 -12.36 4.16
C TRP A 69 14.05 -11.81 4.48
N HIS A 70 14.88 -12.61 5.13
CA HIS A 70 16.25 -12.28 5.50
C HIS A 70 17.25 -12.44 4.34
N LEU A 71 16.91 -13.18 3.28
CA LEU A 71 17.82 -13.43 2.15
C LEU A 71 18.02 -12.18 1.29
N GLN A 72 17.00 -11.32 1.13
CA GLN A 72 17.14 -10.05 0.40
C GLN A 72 18.11 -9.06 1.07
N TYR A 73 18.37 -9.18 2.37
CA TYR A 73 19.28 -8.28 3.09
C TYR A 73 20.76 -8.61 2.83
N PHE A 74 21.06 -9.86 2.43
CA PHE A 74 22.43 -10.36 2.27
C PHE A 74 22.77 -10.75 0.83
N GLU A 75 21.77 -11.15 0.04
CA GLU A 75 21.95 -11.50 -1.36
C GLU A 75 21.50 -10.33 -2.24
N ALA A 76 22.47 -9.72 -2.92
CA ALA A 76 22.27 -8.68 -3.91
C ALA A 76 21.66 -9.24 -5.21
N ASP A 77 20.59 -10.00 -5.11
CA ASP A 77 19.79 -10.34 -6.28
C ASP A 77 18.96 -9.10 -6.65
N PRO A 78 19.17 -8.51 -7.84
CA PRO A 78 18.45 -7.32 -8.25
C PRO A 78 16.96 -7.58 -8.53
N ASN A 79 16.51 -8.83 -8.66
CA ASN A 79 15.11 -9.18 -8.89
C ASN A 79 14.73 -10.51 -8.20
N PRO A 80 14.61 -10.54 -6.87
CA PRO A 80 14.06 -11.69 -6.16
C PRO A 80 12.58 -11.80 -6.55
N CYS A 81 12.28 -12.66 -7.52
CA CYS A 81 10.93 -12.97 -7.95
C CYS A 81 10.62 -14.38 -7.47
N ASN A 82 9.61 -14.52 -6.62
CA ASN A 82 9.11 -15.83 -6.21
C ASN A 82 8.47 -16.51 -7.43
N SER A 83 9.22 -17.42 -8.07
CA SER A 83 8.79 -18.11 -9.30
C SER A 83 7.54 -18.97 -9.11
N ASP A 84 7.25 -19.35 -7.87
CA ASP A 84 6.15 -20.25 -7.53
C ASP A 84 4.86 -19.48 -7.22
N TYR A 85 4.93 -18.14 -7.15
CA TYR A 85 3.80 -17.28 -6.85
C TYR A 85 3.34 -16.50 -8.09
N GLN A 86 2.04 -16.59 -8.37
CA GLN A 86 1.39 -15.75 -9.36
C GLN A 86 0.39 -14.83 -8.65
N SER A 87 0.67 -13.52 -8.69
CA SER A 87 -0.24 -12.53 -8.12
C SER A 87 -1.60 -12.58 -8.84
N PRO A 88 -2.72 -12.49 -8.10
CA PRO A 88 -4.05 -12.44 -8.71
C PRO A 88 -4.41 -11.05 -9.26
N LEU A 89 -3.50 -10.09 -9.15
CA LEU A 89 -3.58 -8.75 -9.73
C LEU A 89 -2.46 -8.57 -10.76
N TYR A 90 -2.75 -7.84 -11.84
CA TYR A 90 -1.72 -7.39 -12.76
C TYR A 90 -0.95 -6.21 -12.14
N GLN A 91 0.28 -5.98 -12.61
CA GLN A 91 1.11 -4.87 -12.09
C GLN A 91 0.42 -3.52 -12.23
N GLU A 92 -0.30 -3.27 -13.33
CA GLU A 92 -1.06 -2.03 -13.54
C GLU A 92 -2.14 -1.83 -12.45
N GLU A 93 -2.80 -2.92 -12.05
CA GLU A 93 -3.81 -2.89 -10.98
C GLU A 93 -3.15 -2.63 -9.62
N ILE A 94 -1.98 -3.22 -9.35
CA ILE A 94 -1.19 -2.98 -8.14
C ILE A 94 -0.78 -1.51 -8.08
N ASP A 95 -0.30 -0.94 -9.18
CA ASP A 95 0.10 0.46 -9.26
C ASP A 95 -1.10 1.40 -9.02
N GLU A 96 -2.27 1.08 -9.58
CA GLU A 96 -3.47 1.88 -9.37
C GLU A 96 -3.96 1.85 -7.91
N ILE A 97 -4.01 0.66 -7.30
CA ILE A 97 -4.33 0.48 -5.88
C ILE A 97 -3.33 1.25 -5.02
N GLY A 98 -2.04 1.09 -5.30
CA GLY A 98 -0.95 1.78 -4.60
C GLY A 98 -1.09 3.30 -4.69
N GLN A 99 -1.42 3.85 -5.86
CA GLN A 99 -1.67 5.28 -6.03
C GLN A 99 -2.90 5.76 -5.25
N ALA A 100 -3.95 4.94 -5.15
CA ALA A 100 -5.13 5.27 -4.36
C ALA A 100 -4.81 5.29 -2.85
N ILE A 101 -4.03 4.32 -2.36
CA ILE A 101 -3.50 4.29 -0.99
C ILE A 101 -2.63 5.53 -0.73
N SER A 102 -1.67 5.84 -1.61
CA SER A 102 -0.83 7.02 -1.47
C SER A 102 -1.64 8.32 -1.41
N ARG A 103 -2.67 8.47 -2.25
CA ARG A 103 -3.57 9.63 -2.22
C ARG A 103 -4.32 9.72 -0.90
N HIS A 104 -4.85 8.62 -0.40
CA HIS A 104 -5.51 8.58 0.90
C HIS A 104 -4.57 9.05 2.02
N MET A 105 -3.34 8.52 2.06
CA MET A 105 -2.35 8.89 3.06
C MET A 105 -1.95 10.36 3.00
N ILE A 106 -1.79 10.93 1.80
CA ILE A 106 -1.51 12.36 1.62
C ILE A 106 -2.65 13.22 2.16
N VAL A 107 -3.91 12.84 1.90
CA VAL A 107 -5.08 13.57 2.41
C VAL A 107 -5.14 13.49 3.94
N MET A 108 -4.93 12.31 4.51
CA MET A 108 -4.86 12.08 5.95
C MET A 108 -3.79 12.96 6.61
N LEU A 109 -2.55 12.93 6.09
CA LEU A 109 -1.45 13.74 6.57
C LEU A 109 -1.74 15.24 6.45
N SER A 110 -2.26 15.67 5.30
CA SER A 110 -2.58 17.10 5.06
C SER A 110 -3.66 17.59 6.01
N THR A 111 -4.68 16.77 6.26
CA THR A 111 -5.76 17.08 7.21
C THR A 111 -5.21 17.19 8.63
N TYR A 112 -4.37 16.23 9.03
CA TYR A 112 -3.72 16.23 10.34
C TYR A 112 -2.84 17.47 10.52
N MET A 113 -1.97 17.78 9.57
CA MET A 113 -1.12 18.97 9.61
C MET A 113 -1.94 20.27 9.64
N GLY A 114 -3.05 20.32 8.90
CA GLY A 114 -3.97 21.47 8.91
C GLY A 114 -4.54 21.79 10.30
N LEU A 115 -4.66 20.81 11.20
CA LEU A 115 -5.09 21.03 12.58
C LEU A 115 -4.02 21.78 13.43
N PHE A 116 -2.76 21.72 13.01
CA PHE A 116 -1.64 22.35 13.72
C PHE A 116 -1.14 23.64 13.06
N VAL A 117 -1.66 24.00 11.88
CA VAL A 117 -1.39 25.32 11.29
C VAL A 117 -2.28 26.34 11.99
N PRO A 118 -1.74 27.26 12.80
CA PRO A 118 -2.55 28.33 13.37
C PRO A 118 -3.17 29.13 12.23
N VAL A 119 -4.49 29.35 12.29
CA VAL A 119 -5.16 30.34 11.45
C VAL A 119 -4.52 31.68 11.81
N PHE A 120 -3.55 32.13 11.01
CA PHE A 120 -3.02 33.48 11.17
C PHE A 120 -4.22 34.43 11.20
N PRO A 121 -4.40 35.24 12.26
CA PRO A 121 -5.45 36.24 12.23
C PRO A 121 -5.20 37.10 11.00
N LYS A 122 -6.24 37.25 10.17
CA LYS A 122 -6.20 38.15 9.01
C LYS A 122 -5.59 39.47 9.50
N PRO A 123 -4.55 40.01 8.84
CA PRO A 123 -4.06 41.31 9.22
C PRO A 123 -5.22 42.30 9.04
N GLU A 124 -5.73 42.82 10.15
CA GLU A 124 -6.61 43.98 10.11
C GLU A 124 -5.79 45.10 9.48
N VAL A 125 -6.19 45.47 8.26
CA VAL A 125 -5.63 46.61 7.56
C VAL A 125 -6.08 47.84 8.33
N ASN A 126 -5.14 48.50 9.03
CA ASN A 126 -5.36 49.81 9.66
C ASN A 126 -5.83 50.85 8.64
#